data_AF-A0A954XA48-F1
#
_entry.id   AF-A0A954XA48-F1
#
_cell.length_a   1.000
_cell.length_b   1.000
_cell.length_c   1.000
_cell.angle_alpha   90.00
_cell.angle_beta   90.00
_cell.angle_gamma   90.00
#
_symmetry.space_group_name_H-M   'P 1'
#
loop_
_entity.id
_entity.type
_entity.pdbx_description
1 polymer ?
#
loop_
_entity_poly.entity_id
_entity_poly.type
_entity_poly.pdbx_seq_one_letter_code
_entity_poly.pdbx_strand_id
1 'polypeptide(L)'
;MTPLPEPLKELAECYGVLTEYWDVNGQLRVASVESLLAVLQLLGANVSSVEQAAEAITVRRENRAQRVLEPVIVVWQGDAAEFVVTLPRGDTPTSLRFIIDIPGGLTPIDLKWNELREVPADFAPSDRYSTRVVRIDIPAQVTPGYWPLTLECNGRQHKSLLMHAPRQAFGPPASGQAWGCFMPVYSIRSQHNWGAGDYTDLRHLAEWIGGQGGRVLGTLPLLAGFLDEPCDPSPYAPATRLFWNEFYIDVERVPELAHCEPAR
;
A
#
# COMPACT_ATOMS: atom_id res chain seq x y z
N MET A 1 -6.19 20.21 29.83
CA MET A 1 -6.37 18.88 29.20
C MET A 1 -5.65 17.86 30.07
N THR A 2 -6.32 16.78 30.44
CA THR A 2 -5.65 15.68 31.16
C THR A 2 -4.64 15.05 30.20
N PRO A 3 -3.37 14.88 30.60
CA PRO A 3 -2.39 14.23 29.75
C PRO A 3 -2.82 12.78 29.47
N LEU A 4 -2.58 12.32 28.24
CA LEU A 4 -2.80 10.92 27.90
C LEU A 4 -1.94 10.02 28.79
N PRO A 5 -2.50 8.93 29.36
CA PRO A 5 -1.71 7.97 30.14
C PRO A 5 -0.56 7.40 29.32
N GLU A 6 0.63 7.38 29.90
CA GLU A 6 1.85 6.96 29.19
C GLU A 6 1.77 5.54 28.59
N PRO A 7 1.23 4.53 29.30
CA PRO A 7 1.07 3.19 28.73
C PRO A 7 0.18 3.16 27.48
N LEU A 8 -0.81 4.06 27.38
CA LEU A 8 -1.69 4.12 26.22
C LEU A 8 -0.99 4.78 25.02
N LYS A 9 -0.07 5.73 25.25
CA LYS A 9 0.76 6.31 24.19
C LYS A 9 1.73 5.27 23.64
N GLU A 10 2.43 4.55 24.50
CA GLU A 10 3.36 3.49 24.10
C GLU A 10 2.64 2.39 23.31
N LEU A 11 1.42 2.02 23.72
CA LEU A 11 0.59 1.10 22.97
C LEU A 11 0.18 1.66 21.60
N ALA A 12 -0.23 2.93 21.53
CA ALA A 12 -0.55 3.61 20.27
C ALA A 12 0.65 3.60 19.30
N GLU A 13 1.86 3.91 19.78
CA GLU A 13 3.10 3.83 19.01
C GLU A 13 3.38 2.41 18.49
N CYS A 14 3.15 1.38 19.33
CA CYS A 14 3.31 -0.03 18.92
C CYS A 14 2.37 -0.44 17.76
N TYR A 15 1.25 0.26 17.58
CA TYR A 15 0.29 0.05 16.50
C TYR A 15 0.40 1.11 15.38
N GLY A 16 1.29 2.09 15.50
CA GLY A 16 1.44 3.18 14.52
C GLY A 16 0.28 4.17 14.53
N VAL A 17 -0.39 4.33 15.67
CA VAL A 17 -1.50 5.27 15.86
C VAL A 17 -0.95 6.58 16.41
N LEU A 18 -1.21 7.68 15.71
CA LEU A 18 -0.86 9.02 16.19
C LEU A 18 -1.75 9.40 17.38
N THR A 19 -1.13 9.85 18.47
CA THR A 19 -1.83 10.34 19.66
C THR A 19 -2.21 11.80 19.56
N GLU A 20 -1.63 12.53 18.60
CA GLU A 20 -1.88 13.94 18.36
C GLU A 20 -1.64 14.30 16.89
N TYR A 21 -2.29 15.37 16.42
CA TYR A 21 -2.15 15.89 15.07
C TYR A 21 -2.51 17.37 15.01
N TRP A 22 -2.03 18.07 13.98
CA TRP A 22 -2.46 19.44 13.67
C TRP A 22 -3.69 19.40 12.76
N ASP A 23 -4.78 20.04 13.19
CA ASP A 23 -5.99 20.10 12.39
C ASP A 23 -5.91 21.14 11.26
N VAL A 24 -6.95 21.21 10.42
CA VAL A 24 -7.03 22.12 9.28
C VAL A 24 -7.01 23.61 9.66
N ASN A 25 -7.25 23.94 10.93
CA ASN A 25 -7.18 25.29 11.47
C ASN A 25 -5.83 25.57 12.15
N GLY A 26 -4.86 24.65 12.04
CA GLY A 26 -3.56 24.75 12.68
C GLY A 26 -3.62 24.62 14.20
N GLN A 27 -4.65 23.96 14.75
CA GLN A 27 -4.74 23.68 16.18
C GLN A 27 -4.22 22.26 16.46
N LEU A 28 -3.34 22.14 17.47
CA LEU A 28 -2.91 20.83 17.96
C LEU A 28 -4.09 20.13 18.64
N ARG A 29 -4.43 18.95 18.15
CA ARG A 29 -5.44 18.04 18.69
C ARG A 29 -4.74 16.87 19.33
N VAL A 30 -5.12 16.55 20.57
CA VAL A 30 -4.70 15.34 21.26
C VAL A 30 -5.89 14.40 21.29
N ALA A 31 -5.67 13.13 20.96
CA ALA A 31 -6.70 12.10 20.97
C ALA A 31 -7.23 11.88 22.40
N SER A 32 -8.53 11.55 22.52
CA SER A 32 -9.09 11.12 23.80
C SER A 32 -8.70 9.67 24.09
N VAL A 33 -8.73 9.28 25.37
CA VAL A 33 -8.53 7.88 25.80
C VAL A 33 -9.53 6.95 25.11
N GLU A 34 -10.80 7.39 25.03
CA GLU A 34 -11.88 6.64 24.37
C GLU A 34 -11.57 6.37 22.89
N SER A 35 -11.18 7.40 22.13
CA SER A 35 -10.83 7.26 20.72
C SER A 35 -9.62 6.34 20.52
N LEU A 36 -8.59 6.45 21.35
CA LEU A 36 -7.42 5.58 21.24
C LEU A 36 -7.77 4.12 21.53
N LEU A 37 -8.54 3.85 22.58
CA LEU A 37 -8.99 2.48 22.89
C LEU A 37 -9.81 1.88 21.74
N ALA A 38 -10.76 2.65 21.19
CA ALA A 38 -11.57 2.19 20.07
C ALA A 38 -10.74 1.88 18.81
N VAL A 39 -9.81 2.77 18.43
CA VAL A 39 -8.93 2.55 17.26
C VAL A 39 -7.99 1.36 17.51
N LEU A 40 -7.42 1.24 18.71
CA LEU A 40 -6.54 0.12 19.06
C LEU A 40 -7.28 -1.22 18.99
N GLN A 41 -8.52 -1.29 19.48
CA GLN A 41 -9.37 -2.47 19.35
C GLN A 41 -9.64 -2.83 17.88
N LEU A 42 -9.98 -1.84 17.05
CA LEU A 42 -10.20 -2.04 15.61
C LEU A 42 -8.94 -2.58 14.90
N LEU A 43 -7.75 -2.19 15.36
CA LEU A 43 -6.47 -2.69 14.87
C LEU A 43 -6.06 -4.05 15.48
N GLY A 44 -6.91 -4.63 16.33
CA GLY A 44 -6.73 -5.97 16.90
C GLY A 44 -6.01 -6.01 18.25
N ALA A 45 -5.83 -4.89 18.94
CA ALA A 45 -5.31 -4.88 20.30
C ALA A 45 -6.37 -5.40 21.29
N ASN A 46 -5.99 -6.34 22.15
CA ASN A 46 -6.84 -6.79 23.25
C ASN A 46 -6.77 -5.78 24.42
N VAL A 47 -7.48 -4.66 24.28
CA VAL A 47 -7.48 -3.57 25.26
C VAL A 47 -8.86 -2.95 25.34
N SER A 48 -9.44 -2.85 26.53
CA SER A 48 -10.71 -2.16 26.80
C SER A 48 -10.59 -1.05 27.86
N SER A 49 -9.42 -0.95 28.50
CA SER A 49 -9.11 0.07 29.49
C SER A 49 -7.61 0.37 29.53
N VAL A 50 -7.22 1.45 30.19
CA VAL A 50 -5.82 1.91 30.28
C VAL A 50 -4.96 0.89 31.04
N GLU A 51 -5.53 0.23 32.04
CA GLU A 51 -4.84 -0.74 32.90
C GLU A 51 -4.33 -1.97 32.12
N GLN A 52 -4.99 -2.31 31.02
CA GLN A 52 -4.62 -3.44 30.16
C GLN A 52 -3.51 -3.08 29.14
N ALA A 53 -3.13 -1.81 29.02
CA ALA A 53 -2.21 -1.36 27.98
C ALA A 53 -0.83 -2.02 28.10
N ALA A 54 -0.30 -2.19 29.32
CA ALA A 54 1.02 -2.79 29.54
C ALA A 54 1.08 -4.27 29.10
N GLU A 55 0.02 -5.04 29.37
CA GLU A 55 -0.11 -6.42 28.90
C GLU A 55 -0.21 -6.46 27.37
N ALA A 56 -1.06 -5.61 26.80
CA ALA A 56 -1.23 -5.52 25.34
C ALA A 56 0.07 -5.11 24.61
N ILE A 57 0.89 -4.23 25.20
CA ILE A 57 2.22 -3.88 24.69
C ILE A 57 3.11 -5.12 24.67
N THR A 58 3.17 -5.86 25.79
CA THR A 58 4.00 -7.06 25.92
C THR A 58 3.62 -8.10 24.88
N VAL A 59 2.33 -8.41 24.76
CA VAL A 59 1.80 -9.36 23.76
C VAL A 59 2.12 -8.89 22.34
N ARG A 60 1.93 -7.61 22.03
CA ARG A 60 2.23 -7.04 20.70
C ARG A 60 3.71 -7.15 20.36
N ARG A 61 4.59 -6.85 21.31
CA ARG A 61 6.05 -6.94 21.20
C ARG A 61 6.50 -8.39 20.97
N GLU A 62 6.01 -9.33 21.76
CA GLU A 62 6.30 -10.76 21.58
C GLU A 62 5.81 -11.28 20.23
N ASN A 63 4.59 -10.93 19.81
CA ASN A 63 4.05 -11.32 18.50
C ASN A 63 4.87 -10.77 17.32
N ARG A 64 5.42 -9.55 17.45
CA ARG A 64 6.35 -9.01 16.45
C ARG A 64 7.69 -9.73 16.49
N ALA A 65 8.23 -10.02 17.66
CA ALA A 65 9.51 -10.71 17.82
C ALA A 65 9.53 -12.11 17.21
N GLN A 66 8.38 -12.79 17.16
CA GLN A 66 8.25 -14.10 16.51
C GLN A 66 8.38 -14.05 14.98
N ARG A 67 8.29 -12.86 14.37
CA ARG A 67 8.47 -12.69 12.92
C ARG A 67 9.96 -12.68 12.59
N VAL A 68 10.43 -13.77 12.00
CA VAL A 68 11.84 -13.90 11.60
C VAL A 68 12.22 -12.91 10.50
N LEU A 69 11.30 -12.65 9.57
CA LEU A 69 11.41 -11.64 8.53
C LEU A 69 10.10 -10.87 8.44
N GLU A 70 10.18 -9.60 8.04
CA GLU A 70 9.00 -8.86 7.61
C GLU A 70 8.40 -9.51 6.36
N PRO A 71 7.05 -9.55 6.21
CA PRO A 71 6.40 -10.20 5.08
C PRO A 71 6.68 -9.49 3.76
N VAL A 72 6.99 -8.19 3.81
CA VAL A 72 7.33 -7.35 2.67
C VAL A 72 8.50 -6.45 3.05
N ILE A 73 9.49 -6.37 2.17
CA ILE A 73 10.64 -5.49 2.28
C ILE A 73 10.65 -4.61 1.03
N VAL A 74 10.70 -3.28 1.21
CA VAL A 74 10.76 -2.33 0.09
C VAL A 74 12.18 -1.80 -0.03
N VAL A 75 12.74 -1.87 -1.24
CA VAL A 75 14.06 -1.32 -1.57
C VAL A 75 13.94 -0.36 -2.75
N TRP A 76 14.50 0.83 -2.60
CA TRP A 76 14.55 1.80 -3.68
C TRP A 76 15.71 1.51 -4.63
N GLN A 77 15.48 1.75 -5.92
CA GLN A 77 16.52 1.55 -6.93
C GLN A 77 17.79 2.37 -6.61
N GLY A 78 18.92 1.67 -6.65
CA GLY A 78 20.24 2.21 -6.31
C GLY A 78 20.64 2.04 -4.83
N ASP A 79 19.72 1.58 -3.98
CA ASP A 79 20.02 1.32 -2.56
C ASP A 79 20.27 -0.17 -2.31
N ALA A 80 20.95 -0.45 -1.21
CA ALA A 80 21.01 -1.79 -0.65
C ALA A 80 19.68 -2.12 0.04
N ALA A 81 19.21 -3.36 -0.11
CA ALA A 81 18.10 -3.86 0.68
C ALA A 81 18.57 -4.01 2.14
N GLU A 82 18.02 -3.19 3.03
CA GLU A 82 18.24 -3.28 4.48
C GLU A 82 16.98 -3.82 5.15
N PHE A 83 17.11 -4.91 5.89
CA PHE A 83 16.01 -5.52 6.63
C PHE A 83 16.50 -6.19 7.90
N VAL A 84 15.57 -6.46 8.81
CA VAL A 84 15.85 -7.08 10.11
C VAL A 84 15.52 -8.56 10.10
N VAL A 85 16.39 -9.35 10.72
CA VAL A 85 16.17 -10.76 11.04
C VAL A 85 16.09 -10.92 12.54
N THR A 86 14.98 -11.47 13.03
CA THR A 86 14.76 -11.69 14.47
C THR A 86 14.68 -13.18 14.77
N LEU A 87 15.54 -13.68 15.66
CA LEU A 87 15.57 -15.10 16.05
C LEU A 87 15.62 -15.24 17.57
N PRO A 88 15.04 -16.30 18.15
CA PRO A 88 15.19 -16.58 19.58
C PRO A 88 16.68 -16.69 19.96
N ARG A 89 17.10 -16.11 21.09
CA ARG A 89 18.52 -16.12 21.50
C ARG A 89 19.12 -17.53 21.61
N GLY A 90 18.32 -18.52 21.97
CA GLY A 90 18.73 -19.93 22.06
C GLY A 90 18.71 -20.70 20.73
N ASP A 91 18.23 -20.10 19.64
CA ASP A 91 18.07 -20.71 18.32
C ASP A 91 18.75 -19.81 17.27
N THR A 92 19.97 -19.34 17.54
CA THR A 92 20.72 -18.49 16.60
C THR A 92 21.66 -19.32 15.70
N PRO A 93 21.59 -19.17 14.36
CA PRO A 93 22.37 -19.95 13.41
C PRO A 93 23.83 -19.49 13.37
N THR A 94 24.70 -20.32 12.80
CA THR A 94 26.05 -19.87 12.38
C THR A 94 25.98 -19.00 11.12
N SER A 95 25.12 -19.36 10.18
CA SER A 95 24.96 -18.67 8.89
C SER A 95 23.49 -18.56 8.48
N LEU A 96 23.19 -17.49 7.73
CA LEU A 96 21.92 -17.24 7.06
C LEU A 96 22.14 -17.38 5.56
N ARG A 97 21.20 -18.00 4.85
CA ARG A 97 21.22 -18.08 3.38
C ARG A 97 20.01 -17.36 2.80
N PHE A 98 20.25 -16.34 2.00
CA PHE A 98 19.21 -15.59 1.30
C PHE A 98 19.12 -16.00 -0.17
N ILE A 99 17.90 -16.19 -0.64
CA ILE A 99 17.57 -16.55 -2.02
C ILE A 99 16.52 -15.54 -2.50
N ILE A 100 16.89 -14.72 -3.48
CA ILE A 100 15.99 -13.74 -4.10
C ILE A 100 15.70 -14.23 -5.52
N ASP A 101 14.43 -14.52 -5.80
CA ASP A 101 13.98 -14.99 -7.10
C ASP A 101 13.80 -13.80 -8.05
N ILE A 102 14.89 -13.44 -8.74
CA ILE A 102 14.90 -12.39 -9.77
C ILE A 102 15.13 -12.98 -11.18
N PRO A 103 14.58 -12.34 -12.22
CA PRO A 103 14.90 -12.65 -13.61
C PRO A 103 16.39 -12.50 -13.89
N GLY A 104 17.02 -13.56 -14.41
CA GLY A 104 18.48 -13.61 -14.65
C GLY A 104 19.28 -14.28 -13.52
N GLY A 105 18.65 -14.56 -12.38
CA GLY A 105 19.21 -15.30 -11.25
C GLY A 105 20.17 -14.47 -10.39
N LEU A 106 19.92 -14.44 -9.08
CA LEU A 106 20.97 -14.13 -8.10
C LEU A 106 21.53 -15.43 -7.56
N THR A 107 22.86 -15.47 -7.40
CA THR A 107 23.50 -16.47 -6.57
C THR A 107 22.97 -16.32 -5.14
N PRO A 108 22.65 -17.43 -4.45
CA PRO A 108 22.33 -17.37 -3.02
C PRO A 108 23.40 -16.63 -2.24
N ILE A 109 22.97 -15.85 -1.25
CA ILE A 109 23.84 -14.98 -0.46
C ILE A 109 23.93 -15.57 0.93
N ASP A 110 25.11 -16.10 1.27
CA ASP A 110 25.42 -16.65 2.58
C ASP A 110 26.09 -15.58 3.46
N LEU A 111 25.50 -15.28 4.62
CA LEU A 111 26.00 -14.33 5.60
C LEU A 111 26.22 -15.03 6.94
N LYS A 112 27.27 -14.68 7.67
CA LYS A 112 27.49 -15.21 9.01
C LYS A 112 26.72 -14.40 10.04
N TRP A 113 25.93 -15.07 10.86
CA TRP A 113 25.10 -14.42 11.88
C TRP A 113 25.89 -13.46 12.77
N ASN A 114 27.05 -13.92 13.27
CA ASN A 114 27.88 -13.18 14.22
C ASN A 114 28.53 -11.92 13.64
N GLU A 115 28.64 -11.81 12.31
CA GLU A 115 29.22 -10.64 11.63
C GLU A 115 28.17 -9.56 11.32
N LEU A 116 26.88 -9.88 11.46
CA LEU A 116 25.79 -8.92 11.25
C LEU A 116 25.65 -7.96 12.44
N ARG A 117 25.28 -6.72 12.14
CA ARG A 117 25.04 -5.67 13.15
C ARG A 117 23.83 -6.05 14.02
N GLU A 118 24.02 -6.11 15.34
CA GLU A 118 22.92 -6.30 16.29
C GLU A 118 22.14 -4.99 16.48
N VAL A 119 20.81 -5.10 16.52
CA VAL A 119 19.93 -3.98 16.85
C VAL A 119 20.03 -3.72 18.36
N PRO A 120 20.22 -2.45 18.81
CA PRO A 120 20.28 -2.16 20.24
C PRO A 120 19.02 -2.62 20.97
N ALA A 121 19.17 -3.04 22.23
CA ALA A 121 18.09 -3.65 23.01
C ALA A 121 16.81 -2.78 23.09
N ASP A 122 16.96 -1.46 23.14
CA ASP A 122 15.86 -0.50 23.21
C ASP A 122 14.96 -0.51 21.96
N PHE A 123 15.48 -1.00 20.83
CA PHE A 123 14.75 -1.14 19.57
C PHE A 123 14.44 -2.60 19.25
N ALA A 124 14.93 -3.55 20.06
CA ALA A 124 14.61 -4.96 19.92
C ALA A 124 13.19 -5.21 20.45
N PRO A 125 12.41 -6.08 19.78
CA PRO A 125 11.03 -6.31 20.18
C PRO A 125 10.91 -7.05 21.52
N SER A 126 11.94 -7.81 21.95
CA SER A 126 12.00 -8.48 23.25
C SER A 126 13.44 -8.92 23.56
N ASP A 127 13.78 -8.99 24.84
CA ASP A 127 15.04 -9.52 25.38
C ASP A 127 15.29 -11.01 25.07
N ARG A 128 14.22 -11.79 24.86
CA ARG A 128 14.28 -13.23 24.51
C ARG A 128 14.76 -13.47 23.08
N TYR A 129 14.79 -12.43 22.25
CA TYR A 129 15.17 -12.52 20.84
C TYR A 129 16.44 -11.72 20.58
N SER A 130 17.21 -12.16 19.60
CA SER A 130 18.31 -11.39 19.01
C SER A 130 17.85 -10.91 17.64
N THR A 131 17.93 -9.61 17.43
CA THR A 131 17.57 -8.98 16.16
C THR A 131 18.82 -8.42 15.51
N ARG A 132 19.06 -8.78 14.26
CA ARG A 132 20.21 -8.30 13.49
C ARG A 132 19.77 -7.66 12.19
N VAL A 133 20.52 -6.65 11.79
CA VAL A 133 20.34 -5.95 10.52
C VAL A 133 21.13 -6.68 9.45
N VAL A 134 20.43 -7.04 8.38
CA VAL A 134 20.99 -7.60 7.16
C VAL A 134 20.97 -6.52 6.09
N ARG A 135 22.08 -6.41 5.38
CA ARG A 135 22.21 -5.54 4.21
C ARG A 135 22.64 -6.38 3.03
N ILE A 136 21.84 -6.34 1.96
CA ILE A 136 22.11 -7.03 0.71
C ILE A 136 22.11 -5.99 -0.42
N ASP A 137 23.24 -5.86 -1.11
CA ASP A 137 23.30 -5.00 -2.28
C ASP A 137 22.51 -5.63 -3.43
N ILE A 138 21.52 -4.91 -3.93
CA ILE A 138 20.75 -5.34 -5.10
C ILE A 138 21.51 -4.88 -6.34
N PRO A 139 21.93 -5.77 -7.25
CA PRO A 139 22.72 -5.36 -8.39
C PRO A 139 21.98 -4.36 -9.28
N ALA A 140 22.70 -3.40 -9.84
CA ALA A 140 22.11 -2.28 -10.59
C ALA A 140 21.31 -2.73 -11.83
N GLN A 141 21.60 -3.91 -12.38
CA GLN A 141 20.90 -4.50 -13.51
C GLN A 141 19.52 -5.07 -13.17
N VAL A 142 19.21 -5.27 -11.88
CA VAL A 142 17.90 -5.79 -11.45
C VAL A 142 16.86 -4.71 -11.71
N THR A 143 15.82 -5.02 -12.48
CA THR A 143 14.74 -4.06 -12.76
C THR A 143 13.83 -3.89 -11.55
N PRO A 144 13.10 -2.78 -11.43
CA PRO A 144 12.00 -2.67 -10.48
C PRO A 144 10.99 -3.81 -10.66
N GLY A 145 10.41 -4.29 -9.56
CA GLY A 145 9.50 -5.42 -9.57
C GLY A 145 9.25 -6.04 -8.19
N TYR A 146 8.55 -7.16 -8.19
CA TYR A 146 8.14 -7.92 -7.01
C TYR A 146 8.87 -9.26 -7.01
N TRP A 147 9.81 -9.43 -6.09
CA TRP A 147 10.75 -10.56 -6.08
C TRP A 147 10.57 -11.39 -4.82
N PRO A 148 10.15 -12.67 -4.92
CA PRO A 148 10.10 -13.56 -3.77
C PRO A 148 11.47 -13.67 -3.08
N LEU A 149 11.48 -13.52 -1.76
CA LEU A 149 12.67 -13.67 -0.92
C LEU A 149 12.47 -14.89 0.00
N THR A 150 13.46 -15.77 0.04
CA THR A 150 13.52 -16.87 1.00
C THR A 150 14.79 -16.75 1.84
N LEU A 151 14.64 -16.83 3.15
CA LEU A 151 15.72 -17.01 4.12
C LEU A 151 15.72 -18.45 4.61
N GLU A 152 16.88 -19.10 4.54
CA GLU A 152 17.12 -20.40 5.14
C GLU A 152 18.06 -20.27 6.34
N CYS A 153 17.61 -20.77 7.50
CA CYS A 153 18.40 -20.83 8.72
C CYS A 153 17.87 -21.91 9.66
N ASN A 154 18.75 -22.56 10.43
CA ASN A 154 18.41 -23.65 11.36
C ASN A 154 17.54 -24.76 10.73
N GLY A 155 17.74 -25.07 9.45
CA GLY A 155 16.95 -26.06 8.70
C GLY A 155 15.50 -25.64 8.42
N ARG A 156 15.15 -24.36 8.63
CA ARG A 156 13.83 -23.78 8.34
C ARG A 156 13.92 -22.77 7.20
N GLN A 157 12.80 -22.61 6.49
CA GLN A 157 12.64 -21.59 5.46
C GLN A 157 11.63 -20.53 5.91
N HIS A 158 11.99 -19.26 5.68
CA HIS A 158 11.17 -18.09 5.98
C HIS A 158 10.97 -17.29 4.70
N LYS A 159 9.71 -17.00 4.34
CA LYS A 159 9.36 -16.33 3.09
C LYS A 159 9.03 -14.86 3.32
N SER A 160 9.40 -14.02 2.35
CA SER A 160 9.09 -12.59 2.28
C SER A 160 8.96 -12.17 0.82
N LEU A 161 8.54 -10.93 0.58
CA LEU A 161 8.49 -10.31 -0.74
C LEU A 161 9.38 -9.07 -0.77
N LEU A 162 10.39 -9.06 -1.62
CA LEU A 162 11.20 -7.89 -1.91
C LEU A 162 10.54 -7.06 -3.01
N MET A 163 10.07 -5.86 -2.68
CA MET A 163 9.56 -4.87 -3.63
C MET A 163 10.70 -3.93 -4.02
N HIS A 164 11.25 -4.09 -5.22
CA HIS A 164 12.24 -3.18 -5.78
C HIS A 164 11.53 -2.06 -6.53
N ALA A 165 11.58 -0.83 -6.01
CA ALA A 165 10.78 0.29 -6.48
C ALA A 165 11.66 1.40 -7.11
N PRO A 166 11.20 2.05 -8.19
CA PRO A 166 11.91 3.21 -8.74
C PRO A 166 11.80 4.40 -7.78
N ARG A 167 12.84 5.25 -7.74
CA ARG A 167 12.83 6.47 -6.91
C ARG A 167 11.89 7.56 -7.42
N GLN A 168 11.52 7.49 -8.69
CA GLN A 168 10.68 8.47 -9.35
C GLN A 168 9.53 7.74 -10.03
N ALA A 169 8.33 8.28 -9.90
CA ALA A 169 7.20 7.86 -10.70
C ALA A 169 7.49 8.13 -12.18
N PHE A 170 6.85 7.37 -13.07
CA PHE A 170 6.94 7.65 -14.49
C PHE A 170 6.43 9.07 -14.78
N GLY A 171 7.29 9.89 -15.38
CA GLY A 171 6.93 11.15 -15.99
C GLY A 171 7.14 11.05 -17.49
N PRO A 172 6.25 11.61 -18.32
CA PRO A 172 6.56 11.75 -19.75
C PRO A 172 7.88 12.54 -19.90
N PRO A 173 8.65 12.33 -20.99
CA PRO A 173 9.86 13.11 -21.26
C PRO A 173 9.57 14.61 -21.10
N ALA A 174 10.51 15.39 -20.57
CA ALA A 174 10.35 16.82 -20.36
C ALA A 174 9.98 17.52 -21.68
N SER A 175 8.68 17.67 -21.94
CA SER A 175 8.14 18.10 -23.22
C SER A 175 7.40 19.41 -23.03
N GLY A 176 8.14 20.48 -22.74
CA GLY A 176 7.58 21.83 -22.60
C GLY A 176 6.37 21.91 -21.64
N GLN A 177 5.60 22.99 -21.77
CA GLN A 177 4.32 23.12 -21.07
C GLN A 177 3.25 22.32 -21.81
N ALA A 178 2.43 21.58 -21.06
CA ALA A 178 1.27 20.86 -21.58
C ALA A 178 -0.02 21.47 -21.03
N TRP A 179 -1.09 21.41 -21.81
CA TRP A 179 -2.44 21.75 -21.36
C TRP A 179 -3.38 20.57 -21.62
N GLY A 180 -4.51 20.57 -20.92
CA GLY A 180 -5.53 19.55 -21.04
C GLY A 180 -6.88 20.05 -20.55
N CYS A 181 -7.88 19.17 -20.59
CA CYS A 181 -9.21 19.43 -20.05
C CYS A 181 -9.50 18.50 -18.87
N PHE A 182 -10.28 18.97 -17.90
CA PHE A 182 -10.91 18.11 -16.91
C PHE A 182 -12.43 18.15 -17.15
N MET A 183 -13.03 17.00 -17.45
CA MET A 183 -14.46 16.90 -17.74
C MET A 183 -15.04 15.61 -17.13
N PRO A 184 -15.97 15.69 -16.16
CA PRO A 184 -16.73 14.53 -15.71
C PRO A 184 -17.47 13.86 -16.87
N VAL A 185 -17.24 12.56 -17.12
CA VAL A 185 -17.81 11.87 -18.31
C VAL A 185 -19.32 11.94 -18.32
N TYR A 186 -19.98 11.72 -17.18
CA TYR A 186 -21.44 11.80 -17.07
C TYR A 186 -22.03 13.15 -17.50
N SER A 187 -21.23 14.24 -17.51
CA SER A 187 -21.67 15.58 -17.88
C SER A 187 -21.58 15.87 -19.39
N ILE A 188 -20.87 15.02 -20.14
CA ILE A 188 -20.74 15.18 -21.58
C ILE A 188 -22.09 14.93 -22.25
N ARG A 189 -22.43 15.79 -23.21
CA ARG A 189 -23.66 15.71 -24.00
C ARG A 189 -23.28 15.54 -25.46
N SER A 190 -23.85 14.52 -26.10
CA SER A 190 -23.76 14.29 -27.53
C SER A 190 -25.14 13.98 -28.10
N GLN A 191 -25.23 13.85 -29.42
CA GLN A 191 -26.49 13.48 -30.09
C GLN A 191 -26.83 11.99 -29.94
N HIS A 192 -25.88 11.18 -29.44
CA HIS A 192 -25.97 9.72 -29.40
C HIS A 192 -26.17 9.18 -27.98
N ASN A 193 -25.66 9.88 -26.96
CA ASN A 193 -25.68 9.33 -25.62
C ASN A 193 -27.05 9.32 -24.96
N TRP A 194 -27.25 8.38 -24.03
CA TRP A 194 -28.54 8.13 -23.37
C TRP A 194 -28.74 9.02 -22.14
N GLY A 195 -28.42 10.31 -22.26
CA GLY A 195 -28.66 11.30 -21.20
C GLY A 195 -27.50 11.49 -20.21
N ALA A 196 -26.39 10.79 -20.40
CA ALA A 196 -25.11 11.02 -19.75
C ALA A 196 -24.01 10.58 -20.71
N GLY A 197 -22.82 11.18 -20.61
CA GLY A 197 -21.72 10.80 -21.48
C GLY A 197 -21.23 9.38 -21.21
N ASP A 198 -20.70 8.73 -22.25
CA ASP A 198 -20.17 7.36 -22.22
C ASP A 198 -18.69 7.28 -22.66
N TYR A 199 -18.14 6.08 -22.82
CA TYR A 199 -16.77 5.87 -23.28
C TYR A 199 -16.51 6.32 -24.73
N THR A 200 -17.52 6.31 -25.59
CA THR A 200 -17.41 6.85 -26.96
C THR A 200 -17.32 8.37 -26.92
N ASP A 201 -18.13 9.03 -26.09
CA ASP A 201 -18.04 10.47 -25.87
C ASP A 201 -16.69 10.89 -25.28
N LEU A 202 -16.18 10.13 -24.31
CA LEU A 202 -14.85 10.37 -23.73
C LEU A 202 -13.75 10.27 -24.80
N ARG A 203 -13.83 9.26 -25.69
CA ARG A 203 -12.90 9.12 -26.82
C ARG A 203 -12.98 10.31 -27.78
N HIS A 204 -14.18 10.70 -28.19
CA HIS A 204 -14.38 11.84 -29.09
C HIS A 204 -13.84 13.14 -28.50
N LEU A 205 -14.07 13.38 -27.20
CA LEU A 205 -13.53 14.54 -26.50
C LEU A 205 -12.00 14.51 -26.46
N ALA A 206 -11.39 13.35 -26.18
CA ALA A 206 -9.95 13.19 -26.18
C ALA A 206 -9.33 13.47 -27.56
N GLU A 207 -9.93 12.94 -28.63
CA GLU A 207 -9.51 13.17 -30.02
C GLU A 207 -9.60 14.65 -30.40
N TRP A 208 -10.71 15.31 -30.05
CA TRP A 208 -10.89 16.73 -30.31
C TRP A 208 -9.86 17.59 -29.57
N ILE A 209 -9.63 17.33 -28.27
CA ILE A 209 -8.60 18.02 -27.47
C ILE A 209 -7.21 17.81 -28.08
N GLY A 210 -6.90 16.57 -28.48
CA GLY A 210 -5.63 16.24 -29.15
C GLY A 210 -5.44 16.98 -30.46
N GLY A 211 -6.51 17.11 -31.26
CA GLY A 211 -6.53 17.93 -32.48
C GLY A 211 -6.27 19.42 -32.23
N GLN A 212 -6.59 19.92 -31.04
CA GLN A 212 -6.27 21.28 -30.60
C GLN A 212 -4.87 21.41 -29.95
N GLY A 213 -4.09 20.33 -29.86
CA GLY A 213 -2.76 20.31 -29.25
C GLY A 213 -2.75 20.07 -27.74
N GLY A 214 -3.89 19.73 -27.14
CA GLY A 214 -3.96 19.30 -25.74
C GLY A 214 -3.37 17.90 -25.57
N ARG A 215 -2.84 17.62 -24.37
CA ARG A 215 -2.10 16.37 -24.09
C ARG A 215 -2.68 15.54 -22.96
N VAL A 216 -3.67 16.07 -22.25
CA VAL A 216 -4.28 15.41 -21.10
C VAL A 216 -5.79 15.62 -21.14
N LEU A 217 -6.53 14.55 -20.87
CA LEU A 217 -7.94 14.59 -20.50
C LEU A 217 -8.09 13.91 -19.14
N GLY A 218 -8.51 14.67 -18.15
CA GLY A 218 -8.84 14.17 -16.81
C GLY A 218 -10.35 14.03 -16.64
N THR A 219 -10.77 13.08 -15.81
CA THR A 219 -12.17 12.93 -15.43
C THR A 219 -12.28 12.39 -14.00
N LEU A 220 -13.51 12.33 -13.48
CA LEU A 220 -13.80 11.73 -12.18
C LEU A 220 -13.61 10.20 -12.25
N PRO A 221 -13.43 9.51 -11.09
CA PRO A 221 -13.27 8.06 -11.09
C PRO A 221 -14.38 7.33 -11.86
N LEU A 222 -13.98 6.41 -12.74
CA LEU A 222 -14.87 5.59 -13.58
C LEU A 222 -15.07 4.20 -12.99
N LEU A 223 -15.09 4.13 -11.65
CA LEU A 223 -15.06 2.89 -10.88
C LEU A 223 -16.47 2.31 -10.71
N ALA A 224 -16.58 0.99 -10.70
CA ALA A 224 -17.86 0.29 -10.62
C ALA A 224 -18.65 0.72 -9.36
N GLY A 225 -19.95 0.95 -9.55
CA GLY A 225 -20.88 1.42 -8.53
C GLY A 225 -22.12 0.54 -8.45
N PHE A 226 -22.99 0.80 -7.48
CA PHE A 226 -24.31 0.16 -7.41
C PHE A 226 -25.29 0.99 -8.24
N LEU A 227 -25.88 0.37 -9.26
CA LEU A 227 -26.78 1.05 -10.21
C LEU A 227 -28.27 0.82 -9.91
N ASP A 228 -28.58 -0.08 -8.97
CA ASP A 228 -29.94 -0.33 -8.50
C ASP A 228 -30.54 0.89 -7.79
N GLU A 229 -31.87 1.02 -7.81
CA GLU A 229 -32.55 2.09 -7.09
C GLU A 229 -32.72 1.76 -5.59
N PRO A 230 -32.43 2.71 -4.67
CA PRO A 230 -31.92 4.05 -4.93
C PRO A 230 -30.41 4.06 -5.27
N CYS A 231 -30.06 4.71 -6.37
CA CYS A 231 -28.68 4.83 -6.84
C CYS A 231 -27.95 5.97 -6.09
N ASP A 232 -26.73 5.70 -5.60
CA ASP A 232 -25.80 6.73 -5.13
C ASP A 232 -24.88 7.14 -6.30
N PRO A 233 -25.06 8.35 -6.87
CA PRO A 233 -24.30 8.76 -8.05
C PRO A 233 -22.86 9.19 -7.72
N SER A 234 -22.42 9.14 -6.46
CA SER A 234 -21.10 9.62 -6.05
C SER A 234 -19.97 8.73 -6.62
N PRO A 235 -19.06 9.29 -7.46
CA PRO A 235 -17.92 8.53 -7.99
C PRO A 235 -16.86 8.22 -6.90
N TYR A 236 -17.03 8.74 -5.69
CA TYR A 236 -16.14 8.53 -4.55
C TYR A 236 -16.65 7.46 -3.57
N ALA A 237 -17.84 6.91 -3.80
CA ALA A 237 -18.40 5.77 -3.07
C ALA A 237 -18.53 4.53 -3.97
N PRO A 238 -17.46 4.07 -4.66
CA PRO A 238 -17.57 2.94 -5.57
C PRO A 238 -17.78 1.63 -4.80
N ALA A 239 -18.43 0.66 -5.45
CA ALA A 239 -18.49 -0.72 -4.96
C ALA A 239 -17.09 -1.34 -4.90
N THR A 240 -16.19 -0.93 -5.80
CA THR A 240 -14.82 -1.44 -5.91
C THR A 240 -13.90 -0.47 -6.64
N ARG A 241 -12.61 -0.47 -6.28
CA ARG A 241 -11.56 0.29 -6.99
C ARG A 241 -10.83 -0.54 -8.05
N LEU A 242 -11.26 -1.77 -8.32
CA LEU A 242 -10.60 -2.72 -9.22
C LEU A 242 -11.25 -2.81 -10.61
N PHE A 243 -12.53 -2.48 -10.72
CA PHE A 243 -13.32 -2.68 -11.94
C PHE A 243 -13.94 -1.37 -12.43
N TRP A 244 -14.25 -1.33 -13.73
CA TRP A 244 -14.86 -0.19 -14.42
C TRP A 244 -16.38 -0.17 -14.24
N ASN A 245 -16.96 1.03 -14.27
CA ASN A 245 -18.40 1.24 -14.17
C ASN A 245 -19.11 1.02 -15.50
N GLU A 246 -20.03 0.06 -15.51
CA GLU A 246 -20.86 -0.33 -16.65
C GLU A 246 -21.84 0.77 -17.10
N PHE A 247 -22.15 1.76 -16.25
CA PHE A 247 -22.96 2.93 -16.61
C PHE A 247 -22.42 3.70 -17.82
N TYR A 248 -21.09 3.69 -18.03
CA TYR A 248 -20.44 4.43 -19.11
C TYR A 248 -20.28 3.61 -20.41
N ILE A 249 -20.88 2.43 -20.50
CA ILE A 249 -20.87 1.63 -21.73
C ILE A 249 -21.73 2.32 -22.80
N ASP A 250 -21.15 2.51 -23.97
CA ASP A 250 -21.89 2.83 -25.19
C ASP A 250 -22.57 1.56 -25.71
N VAL A 251 -23.85 1.41 -25.39
CA VAL A 251 -24.67 0.24 -25.74
C VAL A 251 -24.82 0.09 -27.25
N GLU A 252 -24.87 1.20 -28.02
CA GLU A 252 -25.02 1.17 -29.48
C GLU A 252 -23.81 0.55 -30.19
N ARG A 253 -22.65 0.52 -29.53
CA ARG A 253 -21.43 -0.09 -30.05
C ARG A 253 -21.17 -1.52 -29.58
N VAL A 254 -22.05 -2.09 -28.77
CA VAL A 254 -21.99 -3.50 -28.38
C VAL A 254 -22.36 -4.36 -29.59
N PRO A 255 -21.47 -5.25 -30.10
CA PRO A 255 -21.71 -6.01 -31.33
C PRO A 255 -23.02 -6.83 -31.30
N GLU A 256 -23.39 -7.34 -30.13
CA GLU A 256 -24.58 -8.16 -29.92
C GLU A 256 -25.89 -7.40 -30.14
N LEU A 257 -25.89 -6.06 -30.02
CA LEU A 257 -27.09 -5.24 -30.27
C LEU A 257 -27.59 -5.40 -31.71
N ALA A 258 -26.69 -5.57 -32.68
CA ALA A 258 -27.05 -5.79 -34.08
C ALA A 258 -27.87 -7.08 -34.29
N HIS A 259 -27.75 -8.04 -33.38
CA HIS A 259 -28.43 -9.33 -33.43
C HIS A 259 -29.69 -9.39 -32.55
N CYS A 260 -30.04 -8.31 -31.85
CA CYS A 260 -31.21 -8.24 -30.98
C CYS A 260 -32.28 -7.31 -31.58
N GLU A 261 -33.11 -7.84 -32.47
CA GLU A 261 -34.19 -7.05 -33.11
C GLU A 261 -35.10 -6.32 -32.09
N PRO A 262 -35.51 -6.91 -30.95
CA PRO A 262 -36.36 -6.20 -29.97
C PRO A 262 -35.66 -5.06 -29.22
N ALA A 263 -34.33 -5.02 -29.20
CA ALA A 263 -33.55 -4.01 -28.46
C ALA A 263 -33.04 -2.86 -29.34
N ARG A 264 -33.27 -2.94 -30.66
CA ARG A 264 -32.99 -1.87 -31.63
C ARG A 264 -34.22 -0.98 -31.84
#